data_AF-A0A929SK75-F1
#
_entry.id   AF-A0A929SK75-F1
#
_cell.length_a   1.000
_cell.length_b   1.000
_cell.length_c   1.000
_cell.angle_alpha   90.00
_cell.angle_beta   90.00
_cell.angle_gamma   90.00
#
_symmetry.space_group_name_H-M   'P 1'
#
loop_
_entity.id
_entity.type
_entity.pdbx_description
1 polymer ?
#
loop_
_entity_poly.entity_id
_entity_poly.type
_entity_poly.pdbx_seq_one_letter_code
_entity_poly.pdbx_strand_id
1 'polypeptide(L)'
;IYDYDEAGNNISIILREPDENGKWHETQRTQNVFERGILAHDILDRGFIGDYIAAGKNAIKSSKQYFLKDGEFKLNETREWVYGKCEPQ
;
A
#
# COMPACT_ATOMS: atom_id res chain seq x y z
N ILE A 1 9.26 -2.65 -6.87
CA ILE A 1 8.39 -2.52 -8.08
C ILE A 1 7.07 -1.99 -7.62
N TYR A 2 6.53 -1.01 -8.35
CA TYR A 2 5.30 -0.32 -7.99
C TYR A 2 4.29 -0.50 -9.12
N ASP A 3 3.10 -0.98 -8.81
CA ASP A 3 2.00 -1.06 -9.77
C ASP A 3 0.93 -0.02 -9.40
N TYR A 4 0.36 0.60 -10.43
CA TYR A 4 -0.63 1.65 -10.28
C TYR A 4 -1.92 1.30 -11.05
N ASP A 5 -3.06 1.70 -10.52
CA ASP A 5 -4.33 1.67 -11.26
C ASP A 5 -4.47 2.89 -12.21
N GLU A 6 -5.55 2.92 -13.01
CA GLU A 6 -5.86 4.01 -13.95
C GLU A 6 -6.04 5.38 -13.28
N ALA A 7 -6.40 5.39 -11.99
CA ALA A 7 -6.56 6.62 -11.22
C ALA A 7 -5.24 7.14 -10.64
N GLY A 8 -4.14 6.38 -10.79
CA GLY A 8 -2.82 6.72 -10.27
C GLY A 8 -2.60 6.26 -8.82
N ASN A 9 -3.38 5.29 -8.33
CA ASN A 9 -3.21 4.75 -6.99
C ASN A 9 -2.21 3.60 -6.99
N ASN A 10 -1.22 3.60 -6.09
CA ASN A 10 -0.28 2.49 -5.97
C ASN A 10 -0.94 1.27 -5.33
N ILE A 11 -1.44 0.35 -6.17
CA ILE A 11 -2.16 -0.86 -5.73
C ILE A 11 -1.23 -1.99 -5.28
N SER A 12 0.05 -1.95 -5.63
CA SER A 12 1.02 -2.99 -5.28
C SER A 12 2.43 -2.46 -5.14
N ILE A 13 3.14 -2.97 -4.13
CA ILE A 13 4.58 -2.82 -3.94
C ILE A 13 5.20 -4.20 -3.81
N ILE A 14 6.24 -4.46 -4.61
CA ILE A 14 7.05 -5.67 -4.49
C ILE A 14 8.47 -5.26 -4.12
N LEU A 15 8.95 -5.72 -2.97
CA LEU A 15 10.36 -5.62 -2.58
C LEU A 15 11.11 -6.83 -3.12
N ARG A 16 12.30 -6.58 -3.65
CA ARG A 16 13.22 -7.61 -4.11
C ARG A 16 14.57 -7.41 -3.47
N GLU A 17 15.23 -8.51 -3.17
CA GLU A 17 16.60 -8.55 -2.69
C GLU A 17 17.41 -9.52 -3.56
N PRO A 18 18.70 -9.27 -3.77
CA PRO A 18 19.57 -10.23 -4.43
C PRO A 18 19.89 -11.40 -3.49
N ASP A 19 19.95 -12.62 -4.02
CA ASP A 19 20.53 -13.75 -3.30
C ASP A 19 22.07 -13.68 -3.29
N GLU A 20 22.72 -14.68 -2.66
CA GLU A 20 24.17 -14.79 -2.58
C GLU A 20 24.87 -14.84 -3.96
N ASN A 21 24.14 -15.22 -5.01
CA ASN A 21 24.65 -15.27 -6.40
C ASN A 21 24.29 -14.01 -7.21
N GLY A 22 23.69 -12.99 -6.57
CA GLY A 22 23.27 -11.76 -7.22
C GLY A 22 21.94 -11.86 -7.99
N LYS A 23 21.22 -12.98 -7.86
CA LYS A 23 19.91 -13.14 -8.51
C LYS A 23 18.81 -12.51 -7.65
N TRP A 24 18.08 -11.58 -8.24
CA TRP A 24 16.97 -10.90 -7.59
C TRP A 24 15.77 -11.84 -7.38
N HIS A 25 15.25 -11.85 -6.16
CA HIS A 25 14.03 -12.56 -5.79
C HIS A 25 13.11 -11.65 -4.98
N GLU A 26 11.80 -11.93 -5.01
CA GLU A 26 10.81 -11.17 -4.26
C GLU A 26 10.84 -11.59 -2.79
N THR A 27 10.93 -10.62 -1.88
CA THR A 27 11.00 -10.86 -0.43
C THR A 27 9.76 -10.35 0.30
N GLN A 28 9.10 -9.34 -0.25
CA GLN A 28 7.89 -8.76 0.32
C GLN A 28 6.92 -8.33 -0.79
N ARG A 29 5.63 -8.44 -0.51
CA ARG A 29 4.57 -7.85 -1.30
C ARG A 29 3.63 -7.04 -0.41
N THR A 30 3.24 -5.86 -0.85
CA THR A 30 2.16 -5.08 -0.28
C THR A 30 1.05 -4.93 -1.31
N GLN A 31 -0.20 -5.11 -0.90
CA GLN A 31 -1.39 -4.92 -1.73
C GLN A 31 -2.29 -3.85 -1.09
N ASN A 32 -2.61 -2.82 -1.86
CA ASN A 32 -3.39 -1.68 -1.39
C ASN A 32 -4.74 -1.62 -2.12
N VAL A 33 -5.78 -1.26 -1.39
CA VAL A 33 -7.11 -0.97 -1.92
C VAL A 33 -7.45 0.47 -1.59
N PHE A 34 -8.01 1.20 -2.54
CA PHE A 34 -8.33 2.62 -2.40
C PHE A 34 -9.82 2.89 -2.53
N GLU A 35 -10.29 3.92 -1.82
CA GLU A 35 -11.64 4.45 -1.92
C GLU A 35 -11.75 5.41 -3.10
N ARG A 36 -12.38 4.97 -4.19
CA ARG A 36 -12.49 5.75 -5.44
C ARG A 36 -13.16 7.12 -5.27
N GLY A 37 -14.03 7.26 -4.28
CA GLY A 37 -14.81 8.48 -4.03
C GLY A 37 -14.18 9.47 -3.05
N ILE A 38 -13.06 9.12 -2.41
CA ILE A 38 -12.42 9.97 -1.40
C ILE A 38 -11.00 10.26 -1.88
N LEU A 39 -10.68 11.54 -2.03
CA LEU A 39 -9.32 11.96 -2.42
C LEU A 39 -8.42 11.94 -1.19
N ALA A 40 -7.16 11.52 -1.37
CA ALA A 40 -6.21 11.42 -0.26
C ALA A 40 -6.02 12.77 0.45
N HIS A 41 -6.11 13.89 -0.30
CA HIS A 41 -5.97 15.23 0.25
C HIS A 41 -7.19 15.72 1.05
N ASP A 42 -8.35 15.06 0.95
CA ASP A 42 -9.57 15.45 1.67
C ASP A 42 -9.65 14.86 3.09
N ILE A 43 -8.67 14.02 3.47
CA ILE A 43 -8.61 13.40 4.80
C ILE A 43 -7.73 14.25 5.72
N LEU A 44 -8.28 14.64 6.88
CA LEU A 44 -7.65 15.55 7.85
C LEU A 44 -6.29 15.09 8.36
N ASP A 45 -6.02 13.79 8.39
CA ASP A 45 -4.72 13.26 8.82
C ASP A 45 -3.61 13.48 7.76
N ARG A 46 -3.93 14.19 6.66
CA ARG A 46 -3.25 14.13 5.37
C ARG A 46 -3.22 12.66 4.96
N GLY A 47 -4.02 12.24 3.98
CA GLY A 47 -3.94 10.89 3.41
C GLY A 47 -2.55 10.50 2.86
N PHE A 48 -1.55 11.36 3.04
CA PHE A 48 -0.17 11.05 3.32
C PHE A 48 0.01 10.28 4.64
N ILE A 49 -0.32 8.98 4.63
CA ILE A 49 0.33 8.07 5.56
C ILE A 49 1.83 8.28 5.36
N GLY A 50 2.49 8.86 6.36
CA GLY A 50 3.91 9.25 6.31
C GLY A 50 4.87 8.07 6.13
N ASP A 51 4.35 6.84 6.06
CA ASP A 51 5.07 5.71 5.52
C ASP A 51 4.92 5.70 4.00
N TYR A 52 6.05 5.76 3.31
CA TYR A 52 6.30 5.62 1.86
C TYR A 52 5.60 4.44 1.14
N ILE A 53 4.69 3.73 1.80
CA ILE A 53 4.12 2.41 1.47
C ILE A 53 2.88 2.50 0.55
N ALA A 54 2.24 3.67 0.38
CA ALA A 54 1.06 3.76 -0.49
C ALA A 54 0.79 5.18 -1.03
N ALA A 55 1.59 5.65 -1.99
CA ALA A 55 1.27 6.89 -2.71
C ALA A 55 0.06 6.66 -3.66
N GLY A 56 -0.96 7.52 -3.61
CA GLY A 56 -2.12 7.42 -4.50
C GLY A 56 -2.95 8.70 -4.55
N LYS A 57 -3.80 8.80 -5.57
CA LYS A 57 -4.76 9.91 -5.75
C LYS A 57 -5.89 9.83 -4.73
N ASN A 58 -6.35 8.61 -4.49
CA ASN A 58 -7.44 8.28 -3.60
C ASN A 58 -6.94 7.92 -2.20
N ALA A 59 -7.86 7.95 -1.26
CA ALA A 59 -7.64 7.48 0.10
C ALA A 59 -7.46 5.96 0.15
N ILE A 60 -6.52 5.47 0.97
CA ILE A 60 -6.31 4.03 1.13
C ILE A 60 -7.35 3.40 2.06
N LYS A 61 -8.14 2.47 1.54
CA LYS A 61 -9.10 1.71 2.34
C LYS A 61 -8.42 0.65 3.20
N SER A 62 -7.50 -0.10 2.61
CA SER A 62 -6.83 -1.22 3.28
C SER A 62 -5.48 -1.51 2.65
N SER A 63 -4.54 -2.01 3.46
CA SER A 63 -3.24 -2.49 3.03
C SER A 63 -2.97 -3.87 3.62
N LYS A 64 -2.50 -4.80 2.80
CA LYS A 64 -2.03 -6.12 3.24
C LYS A 64 -0.57 -6.29 2.88
N GLN A 65 0.26 -6.58 3.87
CA GLN A 65 1.68 -6.86 3.69
C GLN A 65 1.96 -8.35 3.88
N TYR A 66 2.74 -8.90 2.97
CA TYR A 66 3.17 -10.30 2.96
C TYR A 66 4.70 -10.37 2.90
N PHE A 67 5.29 -11.31 3.61
CA PHE A 67 6.71 -11.64 3.50
C PHE A 67 6.88 -13.05 2.94
N LEU A 68 7.93 -13.24 2.14
CA LEU A 68 8.34 -14.55 1.71
C LEU A 68 8.94 -15.31 2.90
N LYS A 69 8.33 -16.44 3.27
CA LYS A 69 8.82 -17.33 4.31
C LYS A 69 8.67 -18.77 3.85
N ASP A 70 9.76 -19.52 3.88
CA ASP A 70 9.81 -20.93 3.48
C ASP A 70 9.26 -21.16 2.05
N GLY A 71 9.53 -20.23 1.13
CA GLY A 71 9.09 -20.30 -0.27
C GLY A 71 7.65 -19.84 -0.53
N GLU A 72 6.91 -19.46 0.51
CA GLU A 72 5.53 -18.97 0.38
C GLU A 72 5.34 -17.57 0.97
N PHE A 73 4.51 -16.76 0.34
CA PHE A 73 4.12 -15.47 0.90
C PHE A 73 3.14 -15.66 2.05
N LYS A 74 3.55 -15.26 3.26
CA LYS A 74 2.70 -15.28 4.46
C LYS A 74 2.23 -13.87 4.78
N LEU A 75 0.94 -13.73 5.10
CA LEU A 75 0.37 -12.47 5.55
C LEU A 75 1.04 -12.07 6.87
N ASN A 76 1.58 -10.86 6.92
CA ASN A 76 2.23 -10.29 8.08
C ASN A 76 1.34 -9.26 8.77
N GLU A 77 0.76 -8.36 7.98
CA GLU A 77 -0.01 -7.24 8.50
C GLU A 77 -1.22 -6.98 7.61
N THR A 78 -2.34 -6.64 8.23
CA THR A 78 -3.48 -6.00 7.56
C THR A 78 -3.79 -4.71 8.31
N ARG A 79 -3.83 -3.61 7.57
CA ARG A 79 -4.28 -2.31 8.06
C ARG A 79 -5.53 -1.90 7.29
N GLU A 80 -6.50 -1.34 8.00
CA GLU A 80 -7.75 -0.84 7.42
C GLU A 80 -8.02 0.56 7.96
N TRP A 81 -8.54 1.43 7.09
CA TRP A 81 -8.89 2.81 7.43
C TRP A 81 -10.37 3.03 7.18
N VAL A 82 -10.98 3.77 8.11
CA VAL A 82 -12.36 4.23 8.00
C VAL A 82 -12.33 5.75 8.06
N TYR A 83 -12.85 6.38 7.01
CA TYR A 83 -12.84 7.83 6.86
C TYR A 83 -14.18 8.43 7.26
N GLY A 84 -14.15 9.40 8.17
CA GLY A 84 -15.30 10.23 8.52
C GLY A 84 -15.28 11.54 7.73
N LYS A 85 -16.47 12.06 7.37
CA LYS A 85 -16.59 13.43 6.86
C LYS A 85 -16.33 14.39 8.01
N CYS A 86 -15.28 15.20 7.91
CA CYS A 86 -15.07 16.28 8.87
C CYS A 86 -16.04 17.40 8.49
N GLU A 87 -16.99 17.69 9.38
CA GLU A 87 -17.80 18.90 9.22
C GLU A 87 -16.89 20.12 9.41
N PRO A 88 -17.03 21.17 8.58
CA PRO A 88 -16.28 22.40 8.79
C PRO A 88 -16.59 22.95 10.19
N GLN A 89 -15.55 23.32 10.94
CA GLN A 89 -15.69 24.14 12.15
C GLN A 89 -15.94 25.61 11.79
#